data_AF-A0A842M4J4-F1
#
_entry.id   AF-A0A842M4J4-F1
#
_cell.length_a   1.000
_cell.length_b   1.000
_cell.length_c   1.000
_cell.angle_alpha   90.00
_cell.angle_beta   90.00
_cell.angle_gamma   90.00
#
_symmetry.space_group_name_H-M   'P 1'
#
loop_
_entity.id
_entity.type
_entity.pdbx_description
1 polymer ?
#
loop_
_entity_poly.entity_id
_entity_poly.type
_entity_poly.pdbx_seq_one_letter_code
_entity_poly.pdbx_strand_id
1 'polypeptide(L)' 'MRSAALFSGGKDSTYAVYLAEKEGFAVEHLIIVEP' A
#
# COMPACT_ATOMS: atom_id res chain seq x y z
N MET A 1 9.37 0.52 9.94
CA MET A 1 8.68 -0.77 10.12
C MET A 1 8.43 -1.36 8.73
N ARG A 2 8.69 -2.66 8.51
CA ARG A 2 8.45 -3.30 7.20
C ARG A 2 6.97 -3.61 7.06
N SER A 3 6.36 -3.22 5.95
CA SER A 3 4.91 -3.24 5.75
C SER A 3 4.55 -3.80 4.38
N ALA A 4 3.31 -4.27 4.25
CA ALA A 4 2.68 -4.59 2.97
C ALA A 4 1.34 -3.86 2.88
N ALA A 5 0.97 -3.39 1.69
CA ALA A 5 -0.29 -2.66 1.49
C ALA A 5 -1.31 -3.52 0.74
N LEU A 6 -2.54 -3.56 1.25
CA LEU A 6 -3.68 -4.06 0.48
C LEU A 6 -3.92 -3.12 -0.70
N PHE A 7 -3.95 -3.67 -1.91
CA PHE A 7 -3.89 -2.90 -3.13
C PHE A 7 -4.93 -3.39 -4.14
N SER A 8 -5.72 -2.46 -4.68
CA SER A 8 -6.73 -2.75 -5.70
C SER A 8 -6.45 -2.07 -7.05
N GLY A 9 -5.35 -1.30 -7.16
CA GLY A 9 -5.06 -0.46 -8.32
C GLY A 9 -5.87 0.84 -8.40
N GLY A 10 -6.84 1.04 -7.49
CA GLY A 10 -7.65 2.25 -7.42
C GLY A 10 -6.93 3.43 -6.77
N LYS A 11 -7.50 4.63 -6.94
CA LYS A 11 -6.95 5.87 -6.36
C LYS A 11 -6.77 5.79 -4.84
N ASP A 12 -7.67 5.09 -4.15
CA ASP A 12 -7.68 5.03 -2.69
C ASP A 12 -6.54 4.14 -2.17
N SER A 13 -6.33 2.97 -2.79
CA SER A 13 -5.19 2.11 -2.44
C SER A 13 -3.85 2.76 -2.80
N THR A 14 -3.80 3.50 -3.92
CA THR A 14 -2.60 4.26 -4.31
C THR A 14 -2.30 5.38 -3.31
N TYR A 15 -3.32 6.10 -2.86
CA TYR A 15 -3.15 7.14 -1.85
C TYR A 15 -2.74 6.57 -0.48
N ALA A 16 -3.26 5.39 -0.09
CA ALA A 16 -2.86 4.72 1.13
C ALA A 16 -1.37 4.35 1.13
N VAL A 17 -0.84 3.83 0.01
CA VAL A 17 0.60 3.54 -0.15
C VAL A 17 1.41 4.84 -0.05
N TYR A 18 1.02 5.88 -0.80
CA TYR A 18 1.68 7.18 -0.75
C TYR A 18 1.77 7.74 0.68
N LEU A 19 0.65 7.70 1.41
CA LEU A 19 0.60 8.20 2.77
C LEU A 19 1.49 7.36 3.71
N ALA A 20 1.44 6.04 3.60
CA ALA A 20 2.28 5.15 4.40
C ALA A 20 3.77 5.42 4.17
N GLU A 21 4.21 5.55 2.92
CA GLU A 21 5.61 5.88 2.60
C GLU A 21 6.01 7.26 3.12
N LYS A 22 5.13 8.26 2.99
CA LYS A 22 5.36 9.62 3.50
C LYS A 22 5.53 9.65 5.02
N GLU A 23 4.80 8.80 5.75
CA GLU A 23 4.90 8.65 7.21
C GLU A 23 6.07 7.74 7.65
N GLY A 24 6.91 7.30 6.71
CA GLY A 24 8.13 6.52 7.00
C GLY A 24 7.92 5.01 7.12
N PHE A 25 6.78 4.49 6.66
CA PHE A 25 6.59 3.05 6.51
C PHE A 25 7.21 2.59 5.19
N ALA A 26 8.08 1.58 5.25
CA ALA A 26 8.60 0.92 4.05
C ALA A 26 7.56 -0.09 3.55
N VAL A 27 6.86 0.23 2.46
CA VAL A 27 5.88 -0.66 1.81
C VAL A 27 6.61 -1.44 0.71
N GLU A 28 7.12 -2.62 1.04
CA GLU A 28 7.91 -3.42 0.10
C GLU A 28 7.05 -4.29 -0.83
N HIS A 29 5.79 -4.53 -0.45
CA HIS A 29 4.89 -5.44 -1.15
C HIS A 29 3.48 -4.85 -1.27
N LEU A 30 2.85 -5.08 -2.42
CA LEU A 30 1.44 -4.82 -2.66
C LEU A 30 0.69 -6.15 -2.73
N ILE A 31 -0.40 -6.25 -2.00
CA ILE A 31 -1.23 -7.46 -1.91
C ILE A 31 -2.54 -7.19 -2.61
N ILE A 32 -2.78 -7.89 -3.71
CA ILE A 32 -4.05 -7.89 -4.43
C ILE A 32 -4.85 -9.12 -3.97
N VAL A 33 -6.12 -8.93 -3.67
CA VAL A 33 -7.06 -10.01 -3.37
C VAL A 33 -8.09 -10.07 -4.49
N GLU A 34 -8.18 -11.21 -5.15
CA GLU A 34 -9.13 -11.51 -6.24
C GLU A 34 -9.97 -12.75 -5.86
N PRO A 35 -11.17 -12.96 -6.44
CA PRO A 35 -12.00 -14.14 -6.20
C PRO A 35 -11.35 -15.47 -6.59
#